data_AF-A0A0Q5H2Y4-F1
#
_entry.id   AF-A0A0Q5H2Y4-F1
#
_cell.length_a   1.000
_cell.length_b   1.000
_cell.length_c   1.000
_cell.angle_alpha   90.00
_cell.angle_beta   90.00
_cell.angle_gamma   90.00
#
_symmetry.space_group_name_H-M   'P 1'
#
loop_
_entity.id
_entity.type
_entity.pdbx_description
1 polymer ?
#
loop_
_entity_poly.entity_id
_entity_poly.type
_entity_poly.pdbx_seq_one_letter_code
_entity_poly.pdbx_strand_id
1 'polypeptide(L)'
;MCADLESMADRLPSEDPMHCRTLVTSFGSRLRVHHELEEERIFPLLERRLWKAAPLRIDLQRLVHEHGEDQDAVGDLSEELRSLSARDSARTIDAVAYQTRALFRSVRRHATYESEIVLPLAVAILSDRDLDALTWAYQTVL
;
A
#
# COMPACT_ATOMS: atom_id res chain seq x y z
N MET A 1 5.73 1.75 8.73
CA MET A 1 5.51 0.96 7.49
C MET A 1 6.51 1.38 6.40
N CYS A 2 6.29 2.48 5.66
CA CYS A 2 7.25 2.88 4.61
C CYS A 2 8.64 3.27 5.15
N ALA A 3 8.70 3.87 6.34
CA ALA A 3 9.97 4.19 6.99
C ALA A 3 10.82 2.94 7.31
N ASP A 4 10.17 1.81 7.63
CA ASP A 4 10.87 0.57 7.96
C ASP A 4 11.52 -0.04 6.70
N LEU A 5 10.81 0.01 5.56
CA LEU A 5 11.35 -0.39 4.25
C LEU A 5 12.48 0.53 3.78
N GLU A 6 12.36 1.84 3.99
CA GLU A 6 13.41 2.80 3.68
C GLU A 6 14.67 2.52 4.50
N SER A 7 14.49 2.31 5.80
CA SER A 7 15.58 1.97 6.72
C SER A 7 16.24 0.64 6.36
N MET A 8 15.47 -0.36 5.93
CA MET A 8 16.00 -1.62 5.39
C MET A 8 16.84 -1.37 4.13
N ALA A 9 16.34 -0.59 3.17
CA ALA A 9 17.04 -0.30 1.91
C ALA A 9 18.37 0.44 2.11
N ASP A 10 18.46 1.27 3.15
CA ASP A 10 19.67 2.04 3.49
C ASP A 10 20.73 1.21 4.22
N ARG A 11 20.34 0.11 4.87
CA ARG A 11 21.26 -0.77 5.61
C ARG A 11 21.77 -1.96 4.80
N LEU A 12 21.16 -2.29 3.66
CA LEU A 12 21.70 -3.28 2.73
C LEU A 12 23.13 -2.90 2.28
N PRO A 13 24.08 -3.86 2.19
CA PRO A 13 23.95 -5.32 2.32
C PRO A 13 24.06 -5.85 3.77
N SER A 14 24.17 -4.98 4.77
CA SER A 14 24.48 -5.39 6.16
C SER A 14 23.30 -6.03 6.90
N GLU A 15 22.09 -5.93 6.36
CA GLU A 15 20.88 -6.54 6.93
C GLU A 15 20.83 -8.06 6.70
N ASP A 16 20.25 -8.78 7.65
CA ASP A 16 19.93 -10.20 7.50
C ASP A 16 18.82 -10.40 6.45
N PRO A 17 19.06 -11.17 5.37
CA PRO A 17 18.05 -11.45 4.34
C PRO A 17 16.74 -12.04 4.88
N MET A 18 16.78 -12.86 5.95
CA MET A 18 15.56 -13.39 6.57
C MET A 18 14.75 -12.31 7.29
N HIS A 19 15.44 -11.40 7.98
CA HIS A 19 14.82 -10.23 8.59
C HIS A 19 14.16 -9.35 7.54
N CYS A 20 14.87 -9.03 6.44
CA CYS A 20 14.34 -8.26 5.32
C CYS A 20 13.05 -8.89 4.76
N ARG A 21 13.07 -10.21 4.51
CA ARG A 21 11.89 -10.93 4.00
C ARG A 21 10.70 -10.84 4.96
N THR A 22 10.95 -11.00 6.26
CA THR A 22 9.91 -10.89 7.30
C THR A 22 9.28 -9.50 7.30
N LEU A 23 10.12 -8.47 7.19
CA LEU A 23 9.68 -7.07 7.14
C LEU A 23 8.81 -6.80 5.91
N VAL A 24 9.24 -7.23 4.71
CA VAL A 24 8.45 -7.06 3.47
C VAL A 24 7.14 -7.85 3.53
N THR A 25 7.16 -9.09 4.04
CA THR A 25 5.94 -9.92 4.17
C THR A 25 4.93 -9.28 5.13
N SER A 26 5.41 -8.76 6.27
CA SER A 26 4.56 -8.07 7.25
C SER A 26 4.00 -6.77 6.69
N PHE A 27 4.83 -6.00 5.98
CA PHE A 27 4.40 -4.80 5.27
C PHE A 27 3.29 -5.11 4.27
N GLY A 28 3.50 -6.13 3.43
CA GLY A 28 2.53 -6.60 2.43
C GLY A 28 1.18 -6.96 3.03
N SER A 29 1.21 -7.72 4.13
CA SER A 29 -0.02 -8.16 4.82
C SER A 29 -0.81 -6.96 5.35
N ARG A 30 -0.13 -5.98 5.95
CA ARG A 30 -0.79 -4.75 6.45
C ARG A 30 -1.28 -3.86 5.31
N LEU A 31 -0.51 -3.76 4.23
CA LEU A 31 -0.88 -2.99 3.06
C LEU A 31 -2.14 -3.58 2.40
N ARG A 32 -2.24 -4.91 2.31
CA ARG A 32 -3.44 -5.57 1.79
C ARG A 32 -4.67 -5.25 2.63
N VAL A 33 -4.54 -5.32 3.95
CA VAL A 33 -5.63 -4.98 4.87
C VAL A 33 -6.10 -3.52 4.70
N HIS A 34 -5.16 -2.60 4.44
CA HIS A 34 -5.49 -1.20 4.13
C HIS A 34 -6.28 -1.08 2.81
N HIS A 35 -5.76 -1.66 1.73
CA HIS A 35 -6.41 -1.65 0.42
C HIS A 35 -7.81 -2.30 0.47
N GLU A 36 -7.96 -3.43 1.16
CA GLU A 36 -9.25 -4.10 1.34
C GLU A 36 -10.26 -3.21 2.08
N LEU A 37 -9.82 -2.48 3.11
CA LEU A 37 -10.68 -1.52 3.81
C LEU A 37 -11.17 -0.41 2.87
N GLU A 38 -10.31 0.12 2.02
CA GLU A 38 -10.65 1.14 1.04
C GLU A 38 -11.64 0.64 0.00
N GLU A 39 -11.32 -0.49 -0.62
CA GLU A 39 -12.11 -1.10 -1.70
C GLU A 39 -13.47 -1.61 -1.21
N GLU A 40 -13.55 -2.16 0.00
CA GLU A 40 -14.80 -2.73 0.50
C GLU A 40 -15.69 -1.73 1.26
N ARG A 41 -15.14 -0.60 1.73
CA ARG A 41 -15.88 0.34 2.60
C ARG A 41 -15.85 1.77 2.08
N ILE A 42 -14.68 2.32 1.77
CA ILE A 42 -14.54 3.74 1.44
C ILE A 42 -15.01 4.01 0.01
N PHE A 43 -14.41 3.35 -0.97
CA PHE A 43 -14.70 3.59 -2.39
C PHE A 43 -16.18 3.37 -2.74
N PRO A 44 -16.86 2.32 -2.25
CA PRO A 44 -18.29 2.13 -2.51
C PRO A 44 -19.17 3.27 -1.96
N LEU A 45 -18.82 3.85 -0.81
CA LEU A 45 -19.56 4.99 -0.24
C LEU A 45 -19.35 6.25 -1.08
N LEU A 46 -18.11 6.51 -1.51
CA LEU A 46 -17.78 7.60 -2.40
C LEU A 46 -18.54 7.47 -3.72
N GLU A 47 -18.47 6.32 -4.38
CA GLU A 47 -19.15 6.08 -5.66
C GLU A 47 -20.67 6.30 -5.59
N ARG A 48 -21.32 5.86 -4.50
CA ARG A 48 -22.76 6.07 -4.28
C ARG A 48 -23.14 7.53 -4.18
N ARG A 49 -22.30 8.37 -3.55
CA ARG A 49 -22.56 9.82 -3.39
C ARG A 49 -22.18 10.62 -4.63
N LEU A 50 -21.24 10.12 -5.43
CA LEU A 50 -20.58 10.84 -6.52
C LEU A 50 -21.07 10.41 -7.92
N TRP A 51 -22.28 9.88 -8.03
CA TRP A 51 -22.84 9.31 -9.27
C TRP A 51 -22.76 10.21 -10.52
N LYS A 52 -22.55 11.53 -10.38
CA LYS A 52 -22.36 12.49 -11.48
C LYS A 52 -20.92 12.92 -11.75
N ALA A 53 -19.96 12.60 -10.88
CA ALA A 53 -18.57 13.04 -11.00
C ALA A 53 -17.71 11.98 -11.72
N ALA A 54 -17.83 11.92 -13.05
CA ALA A 54 -17.08 10.97 -13.88
C ALA A 54 -15.55 10.98 -13.67
N PRO A 55 -14.87 12.13 -13.46
CA PRO A 55 -13.42 12.15 -13.24
C PRO A 55 -12.99 11.36 -11.99
N LEU A 56 -13.75 11.45 -10.92
CA LEU A 56 -13.40 10.80 -9.66
C LEU A 56 -13.56 9.28 -9.72
N ARG A 57 -14.54 8.77 -10.48
CA ARG A 57 -14.66 7.32 -10.68
C ARG A 57 -13.45 6.75 -11.42
N ILE A 58 -12.89 7.50 -12.36
CA ILE A 58 -11.65 7.12 -13.06
C ILE A 58 -10.49 7.12 -12.06
N ASP A 59 -10.43 8.11 -11.17
CA ASP A 59 -9.39 8.15 -10.12
C ASP A 59 -9.49 6.98 -9.15
N LEU A 60 -10.69 6.61 -8.68
CA LEU A 60 -10.86 5.44 -7.80
C LEU A 60 -10.46 4.13 -8.49
N GLN A 61 -10.80 3.95 -9.76
CA GLN A 61 -10.37 2.78 -10.54
C GLN A 61 -8.84 2.74 -10.71
N ARG A 62 -8.20 3.90 -10.89
CA ARG A 62 -6.73 4.00 -10.90
C ARG A 62 -6.15 3.56 -9.55
N LEU A 63 -6.71 3.98 -8.42
CA LEU A 63 -6.23 3.56 -7.09
C LEU A 63 -6.31 2.05 -6.91
N VAL A 64 -7.43 1.41 -7.29
CA VAL A 64 -7.57 -0.06 -7.24
C VAL A 64 -6.52 -0.76 -8.12
N HIS A 65 -6.19 -0.18 -9.27
CA HIS A 65 -5.11 -0.73 -10.09
C HIS A 65 -3.74 -0.62 -9.39
N GLU A 66 -3.44 0.54 -8.82
CA GLU A 66 -2.21 0.79 -8.06
C GLU A 66 -2.10 -0.14 -6.84
N HIS A 67 -3.22 -0.46 -6.18
CA HIS A 67 -3.25 -1.44 -5.09
C HIS A 67 -2.75 -2.81 -5.54
N GLY A 68 -3.16 -3.26 -6.74
CA GLY A 68 -2.69 -4.50 -7.33
C GLY A 68 -1.20 -4.47 -7.64
N GLU A 69 -0.73 -3.38 -8.28
CA GLU A 69 0.69 -3.19 -8.60
C GLU A 69 1.58 -3.19 -7.34
N ASP A 70 1.13 -2.54 -6.26
CA ASP A 70 1.85 -2.52 -5.01
C ASP A 70 1.90 -3.91 -4.34
N GLN A 71 0.83 -4.72 -4.44
CA GLN A 71 0.81 -6.10 -3.93
C GLN A 71 1.72 -7.03 -4.76
N ASP A 72 1.72 -6.89 -6.08
CA ASP A 72 2.62 -7.64 -6.97
C ASP A 72 4.08 -7.29 -6.66
N ALA A 73 4.40 -5.99 -6.49
CA ALA A 73 5.75 -5.54 -6.13
C ALA A 73 6.21 -6.08 -4.76
N VAL A 74 5.31 -6.19 -3.79
CA VAL A 74 5.58 -6.85 -2.50
C VAL A 74 5.88 -8.34 -2.69
N GLY A 75 5.10 -9.03 -3.52
CA GLY A 75 5.26 -10.45 -3.83
C GLY A 75 6.61 -10.74 -4.47
N ASP A 76 6.94 -10.00 -5.53
CA ASP A 76 8.20 -10.09 -6.25
C ASP A 76 9.39 -9.83 -5.31
N LEU A 77 9.36 -8.75 -4.53
CA LEU A 77 10.43 -8.42 -3.59
C LEU A 77 10.61 -9.50 -2.51
N SER A 78 9.51 -10.07 -2.01
CA SER A 78 9.55 -11.15 -1.01
C SER A 78 10.22 -12.41 -1.57
N GLU A 79 9.97 -12.72 -2.83
CA GLU A 79 10.54 -13.86 -3.55
C GLU A 79 12.04 -13.66 -3.85
N GLU A 80 12.42 -12.44 -4.22
CA GLU A 80 13.82 -12.09 -4.41
C GLU A 80 14.62 -12.21 -3.11
N LEU A 81 14.07 -11.72 -1.99
CA LEU A 81 14.69 -11.84 -0.67
C LEU A 81 14.78 -13.30 -0.19
N ARG A 82 13.79 -14.13 -0.51
CA ARG A 82 13.83 -15.58 -0.28
C ARG A 82 14.99 -16.23 -1.05
N SER A 83 15.15 -15.87 -2.32
CA SER A 83 16.20 -16.41 -3.19
C SER A 83 17.59 -15.96 -2.74
N LEU A 84 17.75 -14.70 -2.30
CA LEU A 84 18.98 -14.18 -1.70
C LEU A 84 19.37 -14.96 -0.44
N SER A 85 18.40 -15.26 0.43
CA SER A 85 18.61 -16.04 1.65
C SER A 85 19.12 -17.46 1.34
N ALA A 86 18.64 -18.06 0.24
CA ALA A 86 19.04 -19.40 -0.21
C ALA A 86 20.37 -19.42 -0.98
N ARG A 87 21.01 -18.26 -1.22
CA ARG A 87 22.17 -18.10 -2.14
C ARG A 87 21.88 -18.57 -3.57
N ASP A 88 20.60 -18.52 -3.96
CA ASP A 88 20.07 -19.02 -5.24
C ASP A 88 19.58 -17.87 -6.13
N SER A 89 20.04 -16.65 -5.86
CA SER A 89 19.58 -15.45 -6.57
C SER A 89 20.54 -15.02 -7.66
N ALA A 90 20.00 -14.81 -8.87
CA ALA A 90 20.69 -14.11 -9.95
C ALA A 90 20.67 -12.57 -9.79
N ARG A 91 19.88 -12.04 -8.84
CA ARG A 91 19.75 -10.60 -8.57
C ARG A 91 20.84 -10.12 -7.63
N THR A 92 21.31 -8.89 -7.86
CA THR A 92 22.26 -8.22 -6.98
C THR A 92 21.55 -7.59 -5.77
N ILE A 93 22.28 -7.35 -4.69
CA ILE A 93 21.76 -6.62 -3.53
C ILE A 93 21.31 -5.21 -3.94
N ASP A 94 22.00 -4.58 -4.90
CA ASP A 94 21.60 -3.28 -5.46
C ASP A 94 20.23 -3.33 -6.11
N ALA A 95 19.88 -4.41 -6.80
CA ALA A 95 18.56 -4.59 -7.41
C ALA A 95 17.44 -4.68 -6.36
N VAL A 96 17.67 -5.44 -5.28
CA VAL A 96 16.72 -5.53 -4.16
C VAL A 96 16.57 -4.20 -3.43
N ALA A 97 17.68 -3.48 -3.23
CA ALA A 97 17.64 -2.15 -2.62
C ALA A 97 16.91 -1.13 -3.52
N TYR A 98 17.05 -1.26 -4.85
CA TYR A 98 16.31 -0.45 -5.82
C TYR A 98 14.81 -0.74 -5.79
N GLN A 99 14.40 -2.01 -5.83
CA GLN A 99 12.99 -2.41 -5.77
C GLN A 99 12.33 -2.01 -4.46
N THR A 100 13.03 -2.19 -3.33
CA THR A 100 12.55 -1.72 -2.03
C THR A 100 12.26 -0.22 -2.07
N ARG A 101 13.16 0.57 -2.68
CA ARG A 101 12.97 2.02 -2.87
C ARG A 101 11.82 2.36 -3.79
N ALA A 102 11.64 1.62 -4.86
CA ALA A 102 10.50 1.80 -5.76
C ALA A 102 9.18 1.58 -5.02
N LEU A 103 9.08 0.48 -4.26
CA LEU A 103 7.90 0.10 -3.50
C LEU A 103 7.50 1.16 -2.46
N PHE A 104 8.39 1.52 -1.52
CA PHE A 104 7.97 2.47 -0.47
C PHE A 104 7.69 3.87 -1.01
N ARG A 105 8.32 4.26 -2.13
CA ARG A 105 8.02 5.54 -2.80
C ARG A 105 6.67 5.51 -3.50
N SER A 106 6.30 4.38 -4.11
CA SER A 106 4.97 4.18 -4.70
C SER A 106 3.89 4.35 -3.65
N VAL A 107 3.97 3.55 -2.59
CA VAL A 107 3.01 3.56 -1.48
C VAL A 107 2.94 4.92 -0.78
N ARG A 108 4.07 5.63 -0.62
CA ARG A 108 4.04 7.00 -0.08
C ARG A 108 3.26 7.97 -0.96
N ARG A 109 3.47 7.94 -2.28
CA ARG A 109 2.72 8.81 -3.21
C ARG A 109 1.23 8.48 -3.20
N HIS A 110 0.91 7.20 -3.12
CA HIS A 110 -0.46 6.72 -3.00
C HIS A 110 -1.13 7.28 -1.72
N ALA A 111 -0.51 7.04 -0.56
CA ALA A 111 -1.00 7.56 0.72
C ALA A 111 -1.11 9.10 0.77
N THR A 112 -0.18 9.82 0.12
CA THR A 112 -0.29 11.28 -0.01
C THR A 112 -1.54 11.67 -0.79
N TYR A 113 -1.80 11.06 -1.94
CA TYR A 113 -3.00 11.34 -2.73
C TYR A 113 -4.29 11.07 -1.94
N GLU A 114 -4.33 9.98 -1.18
CA GLU A 114 -5.47 9.66 -0.32
C GLU A 114 -5.71 10.73 0.73
N SER A 115 -4.64 11.15 1.42
CA SER A 115 -4.72 12.15 2.48
C SER A 115 -5.07 13.56 1.97
N GLU A 116 -4.60 13.92 0.78
CA GLU A 116 -4.77 15.27 0.23
C GLU A 116 -6.05 15.42 -0.61
N ILE A 117 -6.54 14.33 -1.20
CA ILE A 117 -7.64 14.36 -2.17
C ILE A 117 -8.82 13.50 -1.71
N VAL A 118 -8.59 12.21 -1.45
CA VAL A 118 -9.67 11.23 -1.20
C VAL A 118 -10.36 11.50 0.14
N LEU A 119 -9.61 11.63 1.24
CA LEU A 119 -10.17 11.85 2.57
C LEU A 119 -10.88 13.20 2.71
N PRO A 120 -10.31 14.34 2.25
CA PRO A 120 -11.03 15.61 2.27
C PRO A 120 -12.33 15.57 1.47
N LEU A 121 -12.31 14.90 0.32
CA LEU A 121 -13.51 14.71 -0.49
C LEU A 121 -14.54 13.85 0.21
N ALA A 122 -14.12 12.76 0.86
CA ALA A 122 -14.99 11.91 1.67
C ALA A 122 -15.70 12.72 2.75
N VAL A 123 -14.96 13.53 3.52
CA VAL A 123 -15.52 14.40 4.56
C VAL A 123 -16.51 15.42 3.98
N ALA A 124 -16.26 15.95 2.78
CA ALA A 124 -17.12 16.95 2.16
C ALA A 124 -18.48 16.42 1.69
N ILE A 125 -18.61 15.11 1.43
CA ILE A 125 -19.79 14.53 0.74
C ILE A 125 -20.50 13.42 1.52
N LEU A 126 -19.79 12.77 2.44
CA LEU A 126 -20.33 11.71 3.28
C LEU A 126 -21.13 12.34 4.41
N SER A 127 -22.23 11.66 4.80
CA SER A 127 -22.99 12.09 5.97
C SER A 127 -22.29 11.68 7.27
N ASP A 128 -22.64 12.31 8.40
CA ASP A 128 -22.12 11.93 9.72
C ASP A 128 -22.26 10.41 9.97
N ARG A 129 -23.38 9.82 9.58
CA ARG A 129 -23.62 8.38 9.67
C ARG A 129 -22.63 7.54 8.85
N ASP A 130 -22.23 8.01 7.67
CA ASP A 130 -21.23 7.31 6.85
C ASP A 130 -19.83 7.46 7.47
N LEU A 131 -19.50 8.64 8.01
CA LEU A 131 -18.22 8.89 8.69
C LEU A 131 -18.08 8.08 9.99
N ASP A 132 -19.16 7.92 10.75
CA ASP A 132 -19.21 7.03 11.92
C ASP A 132 -18.97 5.58 11.52
N ALA A 133 -19.58 5.12 10.42
CA ALA A 133 -19.39 3.78 9.90
C ALA A 133 -17.94 3.52 9.44
N LEU A 134 -17.31 4.52 8.81
CA LEU A 134 -15.90 4.46 8.43
C LEU A 134 -14.97 4.43 9.65
N THR A 135 -15.21 5.29 10.63
CA THR A 135 -14.42 5.34 11.87
C THR A 135 -14.45 3.98 12.59
N TRP A 136 -15.62 3.36 12.68
CA TRP A 136 -15.79 2.02 13.24
C TRP A 136 -15.03 0.95 12.43
N ALA A 137 -15.07 1.02 11.10
CA ALA A 137 -14.35 0.09 10.24
C ALA A 137 -12.83 0.18 10.45
N TYR A 138 -12.27 1.39 10.56
CA TYR A 138 -10.84 1.58 10.87
C TYR A 138 -10.44 1.02 12.25
N GLN A 139 -11.30 1.16 13.27
CA GLN A 139 -11.05 0.65 14.63
C GLN A 139 -11.14 -0.88 14.75
N THR A 140 -11.80 -1.54 13.81
CA THR A 140 -11.99 -3.01 13.84
C THR A 140 -10.88 -3.74 13.08
N VAL A 141 -10.09 -3.02 12.28
CA VAL A 141 -9.12 -3.56 11.33
C VAL A 141 -7.66 -3.26 11.74
N LEU A 142 -7.42 -2.20 12.52
CA LEU A 142 -6.13 -1.81 13.10
C LEU A 142 -5.96 -2.32 14.54
#